data_AF-A0A7X5USZ5-F1
#
_entry.id   AF-A0A7X5USZ5-F1
#
_cell.length_a   1.000
_cell.length_b   1.000
_cell.length_c   1.000
_cell.angle_alpha   90.00
_cell.angle_beta   90.00
_cell.angle_gamma   90.00
#
_symmetry.space_group_name_H-M   'P 1'
#
loop_
_entity.id
_entity.type
_entity.pdbx_description
1 polymer ?
#
loop_
_entity_poly.entity_id
_entity_poly.type
_entity_poly.pdbx_seq_one_letter_code
_entity_poly.pdbx_strand_id
1 'polypeptide(L)'
;MLGEDVLARTGAWKVLDALRRDDRVRWAGEPTQLEHVWRAISARADNSHNLWTDDYLAAFAQAAEITLVTLDTGFARRYPSITVNTLLET
;
A
#
# COMPACT_ATOMS: atom_id res chain seq x y z
N MET A 1 -5.99 -1.89 -18.58
CA MET A 1 -5.02 -0.86 -19.03
C MET A 1 -5.73 0.48 -18.99
N LEU A 2 -5.07 1.55 -18.54
CA LEU A 2 -5.69 2.88 -18.36
C LEU A 2 -6.19 3.56 -19.66
N GLY A 3 -5.88 3.04 -20.85
CA GLY A 3 -6.58 3.38 -22.10
C GLY A 3 -6.76 4.88 -22.37
N GLU A 4 -8.01 5.28 -22.58
CA GLU A 4 -8.40 6.68 -22.86
C GLU A 4 -8.25 7.61 -21.63
N ASP A 5 -8.12 7.05 -20.43
CA ASP A 5 -7.96 7.80 -19.18
C ASP A 5 -6.49 8.20 -18.90
N VAL A 6 -5.57 7.87 -19.80
CA VAL A 6 -4.16 8.22 -19.66
C VAL A 6 -3.97 9.73 -19.74
N LEU A 7 -3.57 10.33 -18.61
CA LEU A 7 -3.30 11.76 -18.52
C LEU A 7 -1.88 12.11 -19.01
N ALA A 8 -1.76 13.26 -19.66
CA ALA A 8 -0.48 13.92 -19.82
C ALA A 8 0.11 14.29 -18.43
N ARG A 9 1.43 14.43 -18.33
CA ARG A 9 2.13 14.72 -17.06
C ARG A 9 1.54 15.90 -16.29
N THR A 10 1.14 16.96 -16.98
CA THR A 10 0.50 18.14 -16.38
C THR A 10 -0.86 17.81 -15.78
N GLY A 11 -1.64 16.93 -16.41
CA GLY A 11 -2.90 16.41 -15.86
C GLY A 11 -2.67 15.53 -14.64
N ALA A 12 -1.66 14.66 -14.66
CA ALA A 12 -1.30 13.81 -13.52
C ALA A 12 -0.94 14.63 -12.28
N TRP A 13 -0.17 15.71 -12.43
CA TRP A 13 0.13 16.62 -11.31
C TRP A 13 -1.13 17.29 -10.74
N LYS A 14 -2.10 17.68 -11.57
CA LYS A 14 -3.37 18.24 -11.09
C LYS A 14 -4.16 17.24 -10.24
N VAL A 15 -4.18 15.96 -10.65
CA VAL A 15 -4.84 14.89 -9.87
C VAL A 15 -4.13 14.69 -8.53
N LEU A 16 -2.79 14.63 -8.52
CA LEU A 16 -2.04 14.48 -7.29
C LEU A 16 -2.25 15.67 -6.34
N ASP A 17 -2.27 16.89 -6.87
CA ASP A 17 -2.54 18.08 -6.08
C ASP A 17 -3.98 18.13 -5.55
N ALA A 18 -4.95 17.57 -6.28
CA ALA A 18 -6.32 17.42 -5.79
C ALA A 18 -6.38 16.40 -4.65
N LEU A 19 -5.74 15.24 -4.80
CA LEU A 19 -5.64 14.23 -3.73
C LEU A 19 -5.00 14.79 -2.46
N ARG A 20 -3.95 15.60 -2.60
CA ARG A 20 -3.27 16.23 -1.46
C ARG A 20 -4.10 17.29 -0.74
N ARG A 21 -5.10 17.88 -1.41
CA ARG A 21 -6.01 18.88 -0.84
C ARG A 21 -7.28 18.28 -0.27
N ASP A 22 -7.55 17.00 -0.54
CA ASP A 22 -8.73 16.31 -0.02
C ASP A 22 -8.52 15.97 1.46
N ASP A 23 -9.34 16.51 2.36
CA ASP A 23 -9.22 16.33 3.81
C ASP A 23 -9.39 14.87 4.28
N ARG A 24 -9.93 14.00 3.40
CA ARG A 24 -10.01 12.55 3.63
C ARG A 24 -8.66 11.87 3.44
N VAL A 25 -7.73 12.48 2.71
CA VAL A 25 -6.37 12.00 2.49
C VAL A 25 -5.45 12.71 3.46
N ARG A 26 -4.87 11.96 4.40
CA ARG A 26 -3.95 12.50 5.40
C ARG A 26 -2.61 11.83 5.32
N TRP A 27 -1.57 12.58 5.66
CA TRP A 27 -0.26 12.00 5.88
C TRP A 27 -0.31 11.12 7.13
N ALA A 28 0.14 9.89 7.00
CA ALA A 28 0.39 8.98 8.11
C ALA A 28 1.91 8.85 8.28
N GLY A 29 2.41 9.23 9.46
CA GLY A 29 3.79 8.92 9.82
C GLY A 29 3.96 7.42 10.06
N GLU A 30 5.20 6.94 10.03
CA GLU A 30 5.50 5.54 10.34
C GLU A 30 5.06 5.21 11.77
N PRO A 31 4.29 4.12 11.98
CA PRO A 31 3.84 3.74 13.31
C PRO A 31 5.01 3.30 14.18
N THR A 32 4.82 3.38 15.50
CA THR A 32 5.78 2.82 16.44
C THR A 32 5.92 1.32 16.18
N GLN A 33 7.14 0.78 16.32
CA GLN A 33 7.46 -0.64 16.07
C GLN A 33 7.44 -1.09 14.60
N LEU A 34 7.25 -0.20 13.63
CA LEU A 34 7.27 -0.54 12.19
C LEU A 34 8.48 -1.40 11.82
N GLU A 35 9.69 -0.96 12.17
CA GLU A 35 10.92 -1.69 11.81
C GLU A 35 10.93 -3.12 12.41
N HIS A 36 10.47 -3.28 13.65
CA HIS A 36 10.42 -4.59 14.30
C HIS A 36 9.44 -5.54 13.57
N VAL A 37 8.24 -5.05 13.24
CA VAL A 37 7.24 -5.82 12.49
C VAL A 37 7.75 -6.12 11.08
N TRP A 38 8.37 -5.14 10.42
CA TRP A 38 8.88 -5.29 9.06
C TRP A 38 9.97 -6.35 8.97
N ARG A 39 10.95 -6.32 9.89
CA ARG A 39 11.97 -7.36 10.00
C ARG A 39 11.38 -8.75 10.20
N ALA A 40 10.30 -8.87 10.97
CA ALA A 40 9.63 -10.15 11.20
C ALA A 40 8.91 -10.67 9.94
N ILE A 41 8.22 -9.79 9.20
CA ILE A 41 7.52 -10.12 7.96
C ILE A 41 8.51 -10.47 6.85
N SER A 42 9.59 -9.68 6.71
CA SER A 42 10.62 -9.84 5.67
C SER A 42 11.65 -10.93 5.99
N ALA A 43 11.57 -11.60 7.15
CA ALA A 43 12.48 -12.68 7.54
C ALA A 43 12.22 -14.00 6.78
N ARG A 44 11.21 -14.04 5.90
CA ARG A 44 10.90 -15.23 5.08
C ARG A 44 12.05 -15.48 4.10
N ALA A 45 12.38 -16.75 3.89
CA ALA A 45 13.48 -17.16 3.02
C ALA A 45 13.11 -17.13 1.52
N ASP A 46 12.41 -16.10 1.06
CA ASP A 46 12.10 -15.88 -0.36
C ASP A 46 13.04 -14.84 -0.98
N ASN A 47 13.84 -15.27 -1.98
CA ASN A 47 14.83 -14.43 -2.66
C ASN A 47 14.20 -13.43 -3.66
N SER A 48 12.92 -13.08 -3.50
CA SER A 48 12.27 -12.13 -4.40
C SER A 48 12.53 -10.71 -3.92
N HIS A 49 13.46 -10.03 -4.61
CA HIS A 49 13.79 -8.63 -4.37
C HIS A 49 12.58 -7.67 -4.48
N ASN A 50 11.47 -8.13 -5.09
CA ASN A 50 10.27 -7.33 -5.31
C ASN A 50 9.36 -7.23 -4.07
N LEU A 51 9.68 -7.91 -2.96
CA LEU A 51 8.77 -8.02 -1.81
C LEU A 51 8.98 -6.97 -0.73
N TRP A 52 10.11 -6.25 -0.72
CA TRP A 52 10.42 -5.27 0.31
C TRP A 52 9.32 -4.22 0.51
N THR A 53 8.75 -3.71 -0.58
CA THR A 53 7.67 -2.72 -0.53
C THR A 53 6.38 -3.33 0.01
N ASP A 54 6.04 -4.55 -0.40
CA ASP A 54 4.82 -5.21 0.07
C ASP A 54 4.95 -5.60 1.55
N ASP A 55 6.12 -6.11 1.96
CA ASP A 55 6.43 -6.40 3.37
C ASP A 55 6.36 -5.12 4.21
N TYR A 56 6.82 -3.97 3.67
CA TYR A 56 6.71 -2.67 4.34
C TYR A 56 5.26 -2.25 4.51
N LEU A 57 4.44 -2.32 3.45
CA LEU A 57 3.03 -1.96 3.50
C LEU A 57 2.25 -2.88 4.45
N ALA A 58 2.58 -4.17 4.47
CA ALA A 58 1.99 -5.11 5.41
C ALA A 58 2.40 -4.79 6.86
N ALA A 59 3.68 -4.49 7.09
CA ALA A 59 4.18 -4.10 8.41
C ALA A 59 3.56 -2.80 8.90
N PHE A 60 3.39 -1.81 8.02
CA PHE A 60 2.73 -0.56 8.32
C PHE A 60 1.28 -0.81 8.72
N ALA A 61 0.53 -1.56 7.92
CA ALA A 61 -0.87 -1.87 8.22
C ALA A 61 -1.02 -2.62 9.56
N GLN A 62 -0.12 -3.56 9.83
CA GLN A 62 -0.12 -4.32 11.08
C GLN A 62 0.25 -3.45 12.29
N ALA A 63 1.30 -2.65 12.20
CA ALA A 63 1.79 -1.82 13.31
C ALA A 63 0.88 -0.61 13.60
N ALA A 64 0.16 -0.10 12.60
CA ALA A 64 -0.82 0.98 12.76
C ALA A 64 -2.24 0.49 13.04
N GLU A 65 -2.48 -0.83 13.03
CA GLU A 65 -3.81 -1.44 13.20
C GLU A 65 -4.85 -0.91 12.19
N ILE A 66 -4.44 -0.75 10.93
CA ILE A 66 -5.29 -0.24 9.84
C ILE A 66 -5.54 -1.29 8.76
N THR A 67 -6.61 -1.09 7.99
CA THR A 67 -6.89 -1.90 6.79
C THR A 67 -6.09 -1.39 5.60
N LEU A 68 -5.36 -2.29 4.94
CA LEU A 68 -4.72 -1.99 3.66
C LEU A 68 -5.74 -2.11 2.52
N VAL A 69 -5.91 -1.05 1.74
CA VAL A 69 -6.72 -1.07 0.53
C VAL A 69 -5.79 -1.16 -0.69
N THR A 70 -5.99 -2.14 -1.58
CA THR A 70 -5.08 -2.38 -2.72
C THR A 70 -5.81 -2.91 -3.96
N LEU A 71 -5.20 -2.76 -5.13
CA LEU A 71 -5.63 -3.41 -6.38
C LEU A 71 -4.97 -4.78 -6.58
N ASP A 72 -3.97 -5.13 -5.76
CA ASP A 72 -3.31 -6.42 -5.83
C ASP A 72 -4.14 -7.52 -5.16
N THR A 73 -4.65 -8.45 -5.98
CA THR A 73 -5.44 -9.60 -5.54
C THR A 73 -4.61 -10.66 -4.80
N GLY A 74 -3.29 -10.66 -4.98
CA GLY A 74 -2.37 -11.58 -4.30
C GLY A 74 -2.04 -11.18 -2.86
N PHE A 75 -2.29 -9.92 -2.48
CA PHE A 75 -1.82 -9.34 -1.22
C PHE A 75 -2.43 -10.05 -0.01
N ALA A 76 -3.75 -10.21 0.02
CA ALA A 76 -4.47 -10.88 1.12
C ALA A 76 -4.01 -12.32 1.35
N ARG A 77 -3.69 -13.05 0.27
CA ARG A 77 -3.18 -14.43 0.37
C ARG A 77 -1.79 -14.48 0.98
N ARG A 78 -0.93 -13.50 0.66
CA ARG A 78 0.46 -13.49 1.12
C ARG A 78 0.62 -13.03 2.57
N TYR A 79 -0.20 -12.06 2.99
CA TYR A 79 -0.13 -11.43 4.32
C TYR A 79 -1.41 -11.69 5.14
N PRO A 80 -1.62 -12.93 5.64
CA PRO A 80 -2.83 -13.27 6.38
C PRO A 80 -2.92 -12.63 7.77
N SER A 81 -1.87 -11.94 8.25
CA SER A 81 -1.82 -11.27 9.54
C SER A 81 -2.45 -9.87 9.55
N ILE A 82 -2.87 -9.35 8.39
CA ILE A 82 -3.46 -8.01 8.26
C ILE A 82 -4.85 -8.06 7.62
N THR A 83 -5.65 -7.02 7.86
CA THR A 83 -6.89 -6.81 7.13
C THR A 83 -6.59 -6.15 5.78
N VAL A 84 -7.04 -6.80 4.70
CA VAL A 84 -6.89 -6.29 3.33
C VAL A 84 -8.27 -6.13 2.70
N ASN A 85 -8.50 -4.98 2.09
CA ASN A 85 -9.63 -4.75 1.19
C ASN A 85 -9.13 -4.61 -0.25
N THR A 86 -9.40 -5.61 -1.08
CA THR A 86 -9.03 -5.56 -2.50
C THR A 86 -10.12 -4.81 -3.28
N LEU A 87 -9.76 -3.70 -3.91
CA LEU A 87 -10.66 -2.99 -4.81
C LEU A 87 -10.73 -3.76 -6.12
N LEU A 88 -11.91 -4.31 -6.42
CA LEU A 88 -12.24 -4.88 -7.71
C LEU A 88 -12.99 -3.81 -8.51
N GLU A 89 -12.60 -3.61 -9.78
CA GLU A 89 -13.40 -2.79 -10.69
C GLU A 89 -14.82 -3.36 -10.74
N THR A 90 -15.81 -2.52 -10.45
CA THR A 90 -17.24 -2.85 -10.51
C THR A 90 -17.82 -2.32 -11.82
#